data_AF-Q14QB5-F1
#
_entry.id   AF-Q14QB5-F1
#
_cell.length_a   1.000
_cell.length_b   1.000
_cell.length_c   1.000
_cell.angle_alpha   90.00
_cell.angle_beta   90.00
_cell.angle_gamma   90.00
#
_symmetry.space_group_name_H-M   'P 1'
#
loop_
_entity.id
_entity.type
_entity.pdbx_description
1 polymer ?
#
loop_
_entity_poly.entity_id
_entity_poly.type
_entity_poly.pdbx_seq_one_letter_code
_entity_poly.pdbx_strand_id
1 'polypeptide(L)'
;MFLTGFNSPITSALYLEKLLKYHKLIQAFSRTNRIINITKPFGNIVCYQTTKKTVDEAILLFSNSTNTDQILMKPFDYYELEFIKLVNKLKKDYNCAYDVGNDGDEVKIKEFIFLFKEIVKILLKLETFIEFDINKSKYNFSENEYNEFKSRYLSFSDEKIKKEKLSVLADVDFELELIYSNKINVHYILELLKKIDLNNIKRKEKQIKEIKKGLQESTDPVLKYKSQLINSFIERVIPTLKNTADLEVLYEQFCDKKYEQQIIKISKKYNIDKLDINEIISEYRFTNQLPSNLIREKINQQYTEKIAINNNVSKIKAKNEVKKELELNIINLINEFES
;
A
#
# COMPACT_ATOMS: atom_id res chain seq x y z
N MET A 1 -30.34 -5.24 -13.32
CA MET A 1 -30.41 -6.69 -13.04
C MET A 1 -29.71 -7.06 -11.71
N PHE A 2 -28.63 -6.38 -11.30
CA PHE A 2 -27.88 -6.69 -10.07
C PHE A 2 -28.30 -5.94 -8.79
N LEU A 3 -29.50 -5.34 -8.76
CA LEU A 3 -30.00 -4.64 -7.56
C LEU A 3 -30.64 -5.60 -6.53
N THR A 4 -30.82 -6.86 -6.91
CA THR A 4 -31.28 -7.96 -6.05
C THR A 4 -30.37 -9.17 -6.26
N GLY A 5 -30.06 -9.91 -5.18
CA GLY A 5 -29.27 -11.15 -5.24
C GLY A 5 -27.76 -11.01 -5.44
N PHE A 6 -27.27 -10.00 -6.18
CA PHE A 6 -25.83 -9.79 -6.40
C PHE A 6 -25.10 -9.39 -5.12
N ASN A 7 -24.02 -10.10 -4.77
CA ASN A 7 -23.23 -9.84 -3.57
C ASN A 7 -21.75 -9.77 -3.92
N SER A 8 -21.18 -8.57 -3.89
CA SER A 8 -19.75 -8.34 -4.07
C SER A 8 -19.24 -7.52 -2.88
N PRO A 9 -18.42 -8.10 -2.01
CA PRO A 9 -17.83 -7.36 -0.90
C PRO A 9 -17.04 -6.14 -1.37
N ILE A 10 -16.39 -6.21 -2.53
CA ILE A 10 -15.47 -5.18 -3.07
C ILE A 10 -16.22 -3.94 -3.57
N THR A 11 -17.49 -4.08 -3.95
CA THR A 11 -18.28 -2.97 -4.47
C THR A 11 -18.49 -1.89 -3.40
N SER A 12 -17.86 -0.73 -3.59
CA SER A 12 -17.87 0.39 -2.65
C SER A 12 -18.73 1.57 -3.10
N ALA A 13 -19.06 1.67 -4.39
CA ALA A 13 -19.81 2.80 -4.94
C ALA A 13 -21.01 2.35 -5.80
N LEU A 14 -22.11 3.11 -5.73
CA LEU A 14 -23.28 2.97 -6.59
C LEU A 14 -23.72 4.34 -7.11
N TYR A 15 -23.74 4.49 -8.43
CA TYR A 15 -24.30 5.64 -9.12
C TYR A 15 -25.74 5.32 -9.51
N LEU A 16 -26.69 6.12 -9.04
CA LEU A 16 -28.11 5.88 -9.19
C LEU A 16 -28.79 7.06 -9.90
N GLU A 17 -29.12 6.83 -11.17
CA GLU A 17 -29.95 7.77 -11.95
C GLU A 17 -31.45 7.45 -11.85
N LYS A 18 -31.81 6.27 -11.34
CA LYS A 18 -33.21 5.81 -11.30
C LYS A 18 -33.92 6.21 -10.01
N LEU A 19 -35.16 6.70 -10.13
CA LEU A 19 -36.09 6.91 -9.01
C LEU A 19 -36.53 5.57 -8.40
N LEU A 20 -35.80 5.11 -7.38
CA LEU A 20 -36.17 3.97 -6.55
C LEU A 20 -36.91 4.44 -5.30
N LYS A 21 -37.88 3.65 -4.84
CA LYS A 21 -38.69 3.96 -3.65
C LYS A 21 -38.61 2.83 -2.63
N TYR A 22 -38.64 3.20 -1.34
CA TYR A 22 -38.79 2.29 -0.20
C TYR A 22 -37.82 1.09 -0.26
N HIS A 23 -38.32 -0.14 -0.20
CA HIS A 23 -37.51 -1.35 -0.14
C HIS A 23 -36.53 -1.49 -1.31
N LYS A 24 -36.90 -1.03 -2.52
CA LYS A 24 -36.00 -1.10 -3.69
C LYS A 24 -34.80 -0.17 -3.55
N LEU A 25 -34.99 0.96 -2.88
CA LEU A 25 -33.92 1.92 -2.58
C LEU A 25 -32.95 1.32 -1.56
N ILE A 26 -33.47 0.78 -0.45
CA ILE A 26 -32.66 0.13 0.58
C ILE A 26 -31.91 -1.10 0.04
N GLN A 27 -32.57 -1.92 -0.79
CA GLN A 27 -31.93 -3.06 -1.45
C GLN A 27 -30.79 -2.64 -2.37
N ALA A 28 -30.99 -1.58 -3.16
CA ALA A 28 -29.94 -1.02 -4.00
C ALA A 28 -28.76 -0.50 -3.17
N PHE A 29 -29.03 0.27 -2.11
CA PHE A 29 -27.96 0.81 -1.24
C PHE A 29 -27.20 -0.29 -0.52
N SER A 30 -27.89 -1.38 -0.14
CA SER A 30 -27.24 -2.55 0.49
C SER A 30 -26.23 -3.29 -0.40
N ARG A 31 -26.13 -2.92 -1.69
CA ARG A 31 -25.11 -3.50 -2.58
C ARG A 31 -23.71 -2.98 -2.28
N THR A 32 -23.57 -1.82 -1.65
CA THR A 32 -22.27 -1.19 -1.39
C THR A 32 -21.78 -1.34 0.05
N ASN A 33 -22.66 -1.66 1.01
CA ASN A 33 -22.34 -1.67 2.44
C ASN A 33 -21.86 -3.03 2.99
N ARG A 34 -21.43 -3.95 2.12
CA ARG A 34 -20.85 -5.23 2.53
C ARG A 34 -19.46 -5.00 3.15
N ILE A 35 -19.27 -5.56 4.35
CA ILE A 35 -18.03 -5.49 5.12
C ILE A 35 -16.95 -6.34 4.44
N ILE A 36 -15.76 -5.77 4.25
CA ILE A 36 -14.54 -6.51 3.87
C ILE A 36 -13.54 -6.39 5.01
N ASN A 37 -13.08 -5.16 5.22
CA ASN A 37 -11.96 -4.80 6.06
C ASN A 37 -12.13 -3.34 6.48
N ILE A 38 -11.22 -2.87 7.33
CA ILE A 38 -11.33 -1.56 7.96
C ILE A 38 -11.19 -0.40 6.95
N THR A 39 -10.61 -0.67 5.76
CA THR A 39 -10.44 0.31 4.68
C THR A 39 -11.73 0.64 3.94
N LYS A 40 -12.77 -0.18 4.09
CA LYS A 40 -14.11 0.06 3.54
C LYS A 40 -15.16 0.21 4.65
N PRO A 41 -15.16 1.34 5.37
CA PRO A 41 -16.09 1.57 6.47
C PRO A 41 -17.53 1.88 6.03
N PHE A 42 -17.73 2.33 4.79
CA PHE A 42 -19.04 2.71 4.26
C PHE A 42 -19.15 2.43 2.75
N GLY A 43 -20.38 2.51 2.24
CA GLY A 43 -20.68 2.45 0.81
C GLY A 43 -21.08 3.83 0.28
N ASN A 44 -20.44 4.28 -0.79
CA ASN A 44 -20.72 5.55 -1.43
C ASN A 44 -21.93 5.43 -2.36
N ILE A 45 -22.92 6.30 -2.19
CA ILE A 45 -24.10 6.35 -3.06
C ILE A 45 -24.19 7.74 -3.68
N VAL A 46 -24.15 7.80 -5.01
CA VAL A 46 -24.33 9.05 -5.77
C VAL A 46 -25.67 8.99 -6.47
N CYS A 47 -26.62 9.82 -6.05
CA CYS A 47 -27.96 9.89 -6.63
C CYS A 47 -28.12 11.13 -7.52
N TYR A 48 -28.63 10.96 -8.74
CA TYR A 48 -28.91 12.09 -9.65
C TYR A 48 -30.35 12.59 -9.56
N GLN A 49 -31.30 11.71 -9.21
CA GLN A 49 -32.74 12.04 -9.14
C GLN A 49 -33.34 11.84 -7.75
N THR A 50 -32.85 10.88 -6.97
CA THR A 50 -33.39 10.56 -5.65
C THR A 50 -33.01 11.64 -4.64
N THR A 51 -34.00 12.20 -3.96
CA THR A 51 -33.80 13.25 -2.95
C THR A 51 -33.51 12.67 -1.57
N LYS A 52 -32.86 13.45 -0.70
CA LYS A 52 -32.60 13.08 0.70
C LYS A 52 -33.89 12.69 1.45
N LYS A 53 -34.99 13.43 1.24
CA LYS A 53 -36.29 13.11 1.86
C LYS A 53 -36.76 11.69 1.54
N THR A 54 -36.67 11.27 0.28
CA THR A 54 -37.05 9.92 -0.14
C THR A 54 -36.18 8.84 0.52
N VAL A 55 -34.89 9.15 0.72
CA VAL A 55 -33.95 8.26 1.43
C VAL A 55 -34.34 8.16 2.91
N ASP A 56 -34.55 9.30 3.58
CA ASP A 56 -34.91 9.36 4.99
C ASP A 56 -36.24 8.62 5.26
N GLU A 57 -37.26 8.86 4.43
CA GLU A 57 -38.55 8.15 4.50
C GLU A 57 -38.39 6.63 4.34
N ALA A 58 -37.56 6.20 3.38
CA ALA A 58 -37.29 4.78 3.19
C ALA A 58 -36.57 4.19 4.40
N ILE A 59 -35.55 4.88 4.94
CA ILE A 59 -34.81 4.39 6.10
C ILE A 59 -35.74 4.27 7.31
N LEU A 60 -36.48 5.31 7.66
CA LEU A 60 -37.42 5.31 8.80
C LEU A 60 -38.48 4.21 8.71
N LEU A 61 -38.89 3.84 7.49
CA LEU A 61 -39.86 2.76 7.28
C LEU A 61 -39.26 1.36 7.53
N PHE A 62 -37.96 1.18 7.28
CA PHE A 62 -37.28 -0.12 7.35
C PHE A 62 -36.27 -0.25 8.50
N SER A 63 -36.00 0.83 9.23
CA SER A 63 -35.23 0.81 10.46
C SER A 63 -36.18 0.82 11.66
N ASN A 64 -35.87 0.02 12.68
CA ASN A 64 -36.54 0.14 13.99
C ASN A 64 -36.07 1.39 14.77
N SER A 65 -35.48 2.37 14.09
CA SER A 65 -34.88 3.58 14.68
C SER A 65 -35.70 4.80 14.32
N THR A 66 -35.82 5.73 15.27
CA THR A 66 -36.45 7.05 15.05
C THR A 66 -35.49 8.06 14.44
N ASN A 67 -34.21 7.71 14.29
CA ASN A 67 -33.17 8.59 13.76
C ASN A 67 -32.40 7.91 12.62
N THR A 68 -32.30 8.60 11.48
CA THR A 68 -31.55 8.18 10.28
C THR A 68 -30.04 8.41 10.43
N ASP A 69 -29.60 9.26 11.37
CA ASP A 69 -28.19 9.58 11.64
C ASP A 69 -27.36 8.39 12.16
N GLN A 70 -28.02 7.31 12.60
CA GLN A 70 -27.33 6.07 12.98
C GLN A 70 -26.96 5.21 11.75
N ILE A 71 -27.64 5.43 10.63
CA ILE A 71 -27.52 4.63 9.40
C ILE A 71 -26.78 5.40 8.32
N LEU A 72 -27.02 6.70 8.23
CA LEU A 72 -26.35 7.61 7.30
C LEU A 72 -25.13 8.25 7.93
N MET A 73 -24.15 8.59 7.09
CA MET A 73 -23.04 9.44 7.51
C MET A 73 -23.56 10.83 7.91
N LYS A 74 -22.89 11.43 8.90
CA LYS A 74 -23.17 12.79 9.35
C LYS A 74 -22.81 13.81 8.26
N PRO A 75 -23.38 15.03 8.28
CA PRO A 75 -23.04 16.04 7.30
C PRO A 75 -21.56 16.45 7.38
N PHE A 76 -21.07 17.04 6.28
CA PHE A 76 -19.70 17.53 6.15
C PHE A 76 -19.25 18.38 7.36
N ASP A 77 -20.06 19.36 7.75
CA ASP A 77 -19.75 20.29 8.85
C ASP A 77 -19.44 19.57 10.17
N TYR A 78 -20.12 18.46 10.44
CA TYR A 78 -19.86 17.66 11.64
C TYR A 78 -18.45 17.07 11.62
N TYR A 79 -18.07 16.42 10.51
CA TYR A 79 -16.76 15.80 10.38
C TYR A 79 -15.64 16.85 10.29
N GLU A 80 -15.93 18.00 9.68
CA GLU A 80 -14.99 19.12 9.60
C GLU A 80 -14.64 19.66 10.99
N LEU A 81 -15.65 19.86 11.85
CA LEU A 81 -15.44 20.31 13.23
C LEU A 81 -14.68 19.28 14.07
N GLU A 82 -15.00 17.99 13.93
CA GLU A 82 -14.24 16.91 14.60
C GLU A 82 -12.78 16.87 14.12
N PHE A 83 -12.54 17.03 12.83
CA PHE A 83 -11.18 17.09 12.27
C PHE A 83 -10.39 18.25 12.84
N ILE A 84 -10.95 19.47 12.83
CA ILE A 84 -10.31 20.66 13.41
C ILE A 84 -9.99 20.44 14.88
N LYS A 85 -10.92 19.85 15.65
CA LYS A 85 -10.71 19.55 17.08
C LYS A 85 -9.56 18.58 17.31
N LEU A 86 -9.50 17.49 16.53
CA LEU A 86 -8.43 16.48 16.65
C LEU A 86 -7.06 17.05 16.23
N VAL A 87 -7.02 17.81 15.13
CA VAL A 87 -5.82 18.49 14.65
C VAL A 87 -5.32 19.52 15.66
N ASN A 88 -6.22 20.33 16.24
CA ASN A 88 -5.84 21.29 17.29
C ASN A 88 -5.28 20.59 18.53
N LYS A 89 -5.84 19.44 18.90
CA LYS A 89 -5.27 18.61 19.98
C LYS A 89 -3.87 18.12 19.61
N LEU A 90 -3.70 17.58 18.41
CA LEU A 90 -2.40 17.12 17.91
C LEU A 90 -1.35 18.24 17.95
N LYS A 91 -1.73 19.43 17.47
CA LYS A 91 -0.86 20.62 17.41
C LYS A 91 -0.57 21.26 18.76
N LYS A 92 -1.43 21.04 19.75
CA LYS A 92 -1.18 21.45 21.13
C LYS A 92 -0.12 20.57 21.78
N ASP A 93 -0.14 19.28 21.49
CA ASP A 93 0.77 18.30 22.08
C ASP A 93 2.11 18.24 21.32
N TYR A 94 2.12 18.53 20.01
CA TYR A 94 3.28 18.42 19.13
C TYR A 94 3.34 19.58 18.12
N ASN A 95 4.47 20.31 18.06
CA ASN A 95 4.66 21.36 17.05
C ASN A 95 4.91 20.74 15.68
N CYS A 96 5.70 19.67 15.64
CA CYS A 96 6.03 18.91 14.44
C CYS A 96 6.09 17.40 14.72
N ALA A 97 6.08 16.59 13.65
CA ALA A 97 6.13 15.13 13.77
C ALA A 97 7.40 14.62 14.48
N TYR A 98 8.50 15.38 14.41
CA TYR A 98 9.74 15.04 15.10
C TYR A 98 9.57 15.02 16.62
N ASP A 99 8.71 15.88 17.19
CA ASP A 99 8.54 15.98 18.65
C ASP A 99 7.96 14.70 19.28
N VAL A 100 7.24 13.91 18.48
CA VAL A 100 6.55 12.71 18.96
C VAL A 100 7.56 11.65 19.38
N GLY A 101 7.55 11.27 20.66
CA GLY A 101 8.40 10.22 21.22
C GLY A 101 9.88 10.57 21.34
N ASN A 102 10.26 11.84 21.21
CA ASN A 102 11.65 12.30 21.41
C ASN A 102 12.11 12.15 22.87
N ASP A 103 11.18 12.25 23.82
CA ASP A 103 11.42 12.07 25.25
C ASP A 103 11.44 10.58 25.67
N GLY A 104 11.15 9.65 24.74
CA GLY A 104 11.08 8.22 25.01
C GLY A 104 9.87 7.82 25.87
N ASP A 105 8.90 8.70 26.06
CA ASP A 105 7.71 8.44 26.88
C ASP A 105 6.71 7.55 26.11
N GLU A 106 6.68 6.26 26.46
CA GLU A 106 5.79 5.29 25.80
C GLU A 106 4.30 5.60 25.98
N VAL A 107 3.92 6.32 27.05
CA VAL A 107 2.51 6.71 27.28
C VAL A 107 2.09 7.76 26.26
N LYS A 108 2.92 8.79 26.04
CA LYS A 108 2.65 9.81 25.03
C LYS A 108 2.66 9.25 23.61
N ILE A 109 3.56 8.31 23.32
CA ILE A 109 3.58 7.61 22.03
C ILE A 109 2.24 6.87 21.81
N LYS A 110 1.74 6.17 22.84
CA LYS A 110 0.45 5.50 22.78
C LYS A 110 -0.71 6.48 22.58
N GLU A 111 -0.73 7.59 23.31
CA GLU A 111 -1.73 8.65 23.15
C GLU A 111 -1.72 9.26 21.74
N PHE A 112 -0.52 9.49 21.18
CA PHE A 112 -0.36 9.92 19.80
C PHE A 112 -0.93 8.89 18.82
N ILE A 113 -0.63 7.60 18.98
CA ILE A 113 -1.15 6.54 18.10
C ILE A 113 -2.68 6.57 18.08
N PHE A 114 -3.33 6.63 19.24
CA PHE A 114 -4.79 6.73 19.30
C PHE A 114 -5.32 8.01 18.65
N LEU A 115 -4.71 9.16 18.93
CA LEU A 115 -5.12 10.43 18.36
C LEU A 115 -4.99 10.43 16.82
N PHE A 116 -3.86 9.94 16.30
CA PHE A 116 -3.60 9.90 14.88
C PHE A 116 -4.52 8.93 14.13
N LYS A 117 -4.86 7.78 14.74
CA LYS A 117 -5.88 6.87 14.20
C LYS A 117 -7.23 7.54 14.01
N GLU A 118 -7.67 8.31 15.00
CA GLU A 118 -8.94 9.04 14.90
C GLU A 118 -8.89 10.13 13.81
N ILE A 119 -7.74 10.80 13.66
CA ILE A 119 -7.53 11.75 12.54
C ILE A 119 -7.65 11.03 11.20
N VAL A 120 -6.98 9.88 11.01
CA VAL A 120 -7.06 9.11 9.76
C VAL A 120 -8.49 8.66 9.46
N LYS A 121 -9.23 8.17 10.46
CA LYS A 121 -10.63 7.75 10.30
C LYS A 121 -11.56 8.90 9.91
N ILE A 122 -11.36 10.09 10.46
CA ILE A 122 -12.13 11.27 10.08
C ILE A 122 -11.74 11.75 8.69
N LEU A 123 -10.45 11.72 8.34
CA LEU A 123 -9.94 12.12 7.03
C LEU A 123 -10.49 11.22 5.91
N LEU A 124 -10.55 9.90 6.11
CA LEU A 124 -11.18 8.97 5.16
C LEU A 124 -12.66 9.28 4.89
N LYS A 125 -13.39 9.78 5.90
CA LYS A 125 -14.78 10.22 5.73
C LYS A 125 -14.82 11.54 4.98
N LEU A 126 -13.96 12.48 5.33
CA LEU A 126 -13.88 13.81 4.70
C LEU A 126 -13.51 13.73 3.21
N GLU A 127 -12.62 12.81 2.83
CA GLU A 127 -12.24 12.56 1.42
C GLU A 127 -13.42 12.12 0.53
N THR A 128 -14.55 11.71 1.09
CA THR A 128 -15.77 11.40 0.30
C THR A 128 -16.55 12.63 -0.12
N PHE A 129 -16.32 13.77 0.54
CA PHE A 129 -17.02 15.02 0.27
C PHE A 129 -16.24 15.82 -0.78
N ILE A 130 -16.95 16.30 -1.79
CA ILE A 130 -16.36 17.07 -2.92
C ILE A 130 -15.77 18.39 -2.42
N GLU A 131 -16.32 18.93 -1.34
CA GLU A 131 -15.93 20.21 -0.73
C GLU A 131 -14.64 20.11 0.09
N PHE A 132 -14.17 18.91 0.42
CA PHE A 132 -13.01 18.71 1.27
C PHE A 132 -11.70 18.94 0.51
N ASP A 133 -10.84 19.78 1.10
CA ASP A 133 -9.45 19.96 0.67
C ASP A 133 -8.61 20.22 1.92
N ILE A 134 -7.77 19.26 2.28
CA ILE A 134 -6.92 19.33 3.48
C ILE A 134 -6.00 20.55 3.48
N ASN A 135 -5.63 21.09 2.32
CA ASN A 135 -4.70 22.21 2.23
C ASN A 135 -5.35 23.58 2.50
N LYS A 136 -6.66 23.62 2.81
CA LYS A 136 -7.34 24.85 3.24
C LYS A 136 -6.74 25.36 4.55
N SER A 137 -6.37 26.65 4.55
CA SER A 137 -5.69 27.33 5.67
C SER A 137 -6.41 27.18 7.02
N LYS A 138 -7.75 27.08 7.03
CA LYS A 138 -8.55 26.92 8.25
C LYS A 138 -8.21 25.68 9.08
N TYR A 139 -7.61 24.66 8.48
CA TYR A 139 -7.24 23.44 9.19
C TYR A 139 -5.92 23.55 9.92
N ASN A 140 -5.06 24.51 9.57
CA ASN A 140 -3.69 24.60 10.09
C ASN A 140 -2.94 23.25 10.06
N PHE A 141 -3.22 22.47 9.03
CA PHE A 141 -2.73 21.11 8.84
C PHE A 141 -2.78 20.77 7.36
N SER A 142 -1.60 20.61 6.77
CA SER A 142 -1.44 20.36 5.33
C SER A 142 -1.26 18.88 5.02
N GLU A 143 -1.36 18.52 3.74
CA GLU A 143 -1.03 17.16 3.28
C GLU A 143 0.42 16.77 3.61
N ASN A 144 1.35 17.74 3.58
CA ASN A 144 2.74 17.51 3.96
C ASN A 144 2.87 17.15 5.45
N GLU A 145 2.25 17.92 6.33
CA GLU A 145 2.27 17.64 7.77
C GLU A 145 1.59 16.32 8.10
N TYR A 146 0.48 16.02 7.43
CA TYR A 146 -0.16 14.70 7.52
C TYR A 146 0.83 13.57 7.18
N ASN A 147 1.58 13.71 6.09
CA ASN A 147 2.57 12.71 5.67
C ASN A 147 3.75 12.59 6.66
N GLU A 148 4.18 13.69 7.28
CA GLU A 148 5.21 13.68 8.32
C GLU A 148 4.74 12.90 9.57
N PHE A 149 3.54 13.21 10.09
CA PHE A 149 2.97 12.49 11.22
C PHE A 149 2.65 11.03 10.89
N LYS A 150 2.20 10.75 9.67
CA LYS A 150 1.99 9.39 9.15
C LYS A 150 3.31 8.61 9.13
N SER A 151 4.40 9.22 8.67
CA SER A 151 5.73 8.59 8.65
C SER A 151 6.20 8.26 10.07
N ARG A 152 5.99 9.18 11.02
CA ARG A 152 6.32 8.96 12.43
C ARG A 152 5.46 7.87 13.06
N TYR A 153 4.17 7.83 12.74
CA TYR A 153 3.27 6.76 13.17
C TYR A 153 3.75 5.38 12.72
N LEU A 154 4.14 5.26 11.44
CA LEU A 154 4.63 4.01 10.88
C LEU A 154 5.96 3.56 11.50
N SER A 155 6.86 4.50 11.85
CA SER A 155 8.12 4.12 12.46
C SER A 155 7.94 3.45 13.82
N PHE A 156 6.94 3.86 14.63
CA PHE A 156 6.60 3.16 15.88
C PHE A 156 6.07 1.75 15.65
N SER A 157 5.39 1.50 14.52
CA SER A 157 4.94 0.16 14.17
C SER A 157 6.11 -0.75 13.78
N ASP A 158 7.12 -0.22 13.09
CA ASP A 158 8.34 -0.96 12.74
C ASP A 158 9.21 -1.24 13.98
N GLU A 159 9.28 -0.29 14.92
CA GLU A 159 9.97 -0.47 16.19
C GLU A 159 9.33 -1.56 17.05
N LYS A 160 8.01 -1.69 17.03
CA LYS A 160 7.27 -2.79 17.69
C LYS A 160 7.69 -4.16 17.14
N ILE A 161 7.91 -4.29 15.84
CA ILE A 161 8.33 -5.55 15.20
C ILE A 161 9.78 -5.93 15.61
N LYS A 162 10.63 -4.94 15.90
CA LYS A 162 12.06 -5.16 16.21
C LYS A 162 12.37 -5.42 17.69
N LYS A 163 11.52 -4.99 18.63
CA LYS A 163 11.75 -5.16 20.08
C LYS A 163 10.95 -6.35 20.63
N GLU A 164 11.64 -7.42 21.04
CA GLU A 164 11.03 -8.51 21.81
C GLU A 164 10.87 -8.10 23.29
N LYS A 165 9.62 -8.08 23.76
CA LYS A 165 9.14 -8.13 25.17
C LYS A 165 9.39 -6.88 26.05
N LEU A 166 8.28 -6.38 26.63
CA LEU A 166 8.14 -5.29 27.63
C LEU A 166 8.13 -3.85 27.10
N SER A 167 7.28 -3.54 26.10
CA SER A 167 6.92 -2.17 25.76
C SER A 167 5.40 -1.99 25.88
N VAL A 168 4.93 -0.85 26.40
CA VAL A 168 3.51 -0.46 26.50
C VAL A 168 2.82 -0.46 25.13
N LEU A 169 3.61 -0.43 24.05
CA LEU A 169 3.19 -0.49 22.65
C LEU A 169 2.86 -1.90 22.14
N ALA A 170 3.22 -2.95 22.89
CA ALA A 170 2.98 -4.34 22.50
C ALA A 170 1.48 -4.64 22.26
N ASP A 171 0.61 -4.05 23.07
CA ASP A 171 -0.85 -4.26 23.02
C ASP A 171 -1.59 -3.27 22.11
N VAL A 172 -0.87 -2.35 21.45
CA VAL A 172 -1.50 -1.35 20.58
C VAL A 172 -1.72 -1.94 19.18
N ASP A 173 -2.99 -1.96 18.74
CA ASP A 173 -3.35 -2.25 17.35
C ASP A 173 -3.21 -0.96 16.50
N PHE A 174 -2.26 -1.00 15.57
CA PHE A 174 -1.93 0.12 14.70
C PHE A 174 -2.91 0.30 13.52
N GLU A 175 -3.86 -0.61 13.27
CA GLU A 175 -4.83 -0.51 12.16
C GLU A 175 -4.17 -0.09 10.83
N LEU A 176 -3.00 -0.65 10.50
CA LEU A 176 -2.13 -0.18 9.42
C LEU A 176 -2.82 -0.15 8.05
N GLU A 177 -3.82 -1.02 7.86
CA GLU A 177 -4.68 -1.05 6.69
C GLU A 177 -5.32 0.32 6.36
N LEU A 178 -5.70 1.11 7.37
CA LEU A 178 -6.28 2.45 7.20
C LEU A 178 -5.29 3.46 6.59
N ILE A 179 -3.99 3.24 6.79
CA ILE A 179 -2.93 4.17 6.42
C ILE A 179 -2.36 3.83 5.04
N TYR A 180 -2.39 2.55 4.68
CA TYR A 180 -1.85 2.01 3.43
C TYR A 180 -2.74 2.24 2.20
N SER A 181 -3.97 2.74 2.39
CA SER A 181 -4.96 2.75 1.31
C SER A 181 -4.84 3.87 0.27
N ASN A 182 -3.90 4.82 0.34
CA ASN A 182 -3.92 5.96 -0.59
C ASN A 182 -2.54 6.43 -1.13
N LYS A 183 -2.50 6.48 -2.48
CA LYS A 183 -1.76 7.36 -3.41
C LYS A 183 -0.44 6.93 -4.06
N ILE A 184 0.45 6.16 -3.44
CA ILE A 184 1.77 5.86 -4.04
C ILE A 184 1.92 4.37 -4.37
N ASN A 185 1.38 3.97 -5.51
CA ASN A 185 1.54 2.65 -6.10
C ASN A 185 2.58 2.68 -7.26
N VAL A 186 2.92 1.52 -7.81
CA VAL A 186 3.85 1.40 -8.94
C VAL A 186 3.46 2.30 -10.11
N HIS A 187 2.17 2.29 -10.49
CA HIS A 187 1.67 3.09 -11.59
C HIS A 187 1.91 4.59 -11.41
N TYR A 188 1.61 5.13 -10.22
CA TYR A 188 1.86 6.54 -9.88
C TYR A 188 3.34 6.91 -10.00
N ILE A 189 4.24 6.06 -9.50
CA ILE A 189 5.69 6.29 -9.59
C ILE A 189 6.16 6.25 -11.06
N LEU A 190 5.64 5.32 -11.87
CA LEU A 190 5.96 5.25 -13.30
C LEU A 190 5.45 6.49 -14.06
N GLU A 191 4.27 7.00 -13.74
CA GLU A 191 3.75 8.25 -14.30
C GLU A 191 4.62 9.46 -13.95
N LEU A 192 5.14 9.53 -12.72
CA LEU A 192 6.10 10.57 -12.35
C LEU A 192 7.43 10.43 -13.09
N LEU A 193 7.93 9.20 -13.28
CA LEU A 193 9.15 8.91 -14.04
C LEU A 193 9.03 9.41 -15.49
N LYS A 194 7.91 9.13 -16.16
CA LYS A 194 7.66 9.58 -17.56
C LYS A 194 7.71 11.10 -17.71
N LYS A 195 7.32 11.85 -16.66
CA LYS A 195 7.24 13.31 -16.67
C LYS A 195 8.56 14.01 -16.36
N ILE A 196 9.64 13.27 -16.11
CA ILE A 196 10.94 13.88 -15.80
C ILE A 196 11.41 14.75 -16.97
N ASP A 197 11.59 16.04 -16.70
CA ASP A 197 12.07 17.01 -17.68
C ASP A 197 13.59 16.87 -17.84
N LEU A 198 14.02 16.14 -18.87
CA LEU A 198 15.44 15.94 -19.15
C LEU A 198 16.16 17.22 -19.61
N ASN A 199 15.42 18.26 -20.01
CA ASN A 199 15.98 19.50 -20.56
C ASN A 199 16.29 20.54 -19.50
N ASN A 200 15.68 20.43 -18.31
CA ASN A 200 15.82 21.38 -17.23
C ASN A 200 16.38 20.71 -15.96
N ILE A 201 17.66 20.97 -15.67
CA ILE A 201 18.39 20.37 -14.55
C ILE A 201 17.67 20.59 -13.21
N LYS A 202 17.19 21.82 -12.94
CA LYS A 202 16.50 22.13 -11.68
C LYS A 202 15.18 21.39 -11.53
N ARG A 203 14.38 21.28 -12.61
CA ARG A 203 13.12 20.52 -12.59
C ARG A 203 13.37 19.02 -12.47
N LYS A 204 14.34 18.50 -13.23
CA LYS A 204 14.80 17.11 -13.16
C LYS A 204 15.15 16.69 -11.73
N GLU A 205 15.99 17.48 -11.05
CA GLU A 205 16.38 17.21 -9.67
C GLU A 205 15.19 17.22 -8.70
N LYS A 206 14.25 18.17 -8.88
CA LYS A 206 13.04 18.24 -8.06
C LYS A 206 12.16 17.01 -8.25
N GLN A 207 11.92 16.59 -9.48
CA GLN A 207 11.08 15.42 -9.81
C GLN A 207 11.75 14.12 -9.33
N ILE A 208 13.07 13.98 -9.47
CA ILE A 208 13.81 12.84 -8.92
C ILE A 208 13.67 12.79 -7.40
N LYS A 209 13.79 13.92 -6.70
CA LYS A 209 13.58 13.99 -5.25
C LYS A 209 12.16 13.57 -4.86
N GLU A 210 11.15 14.01 -5.61
CA GLU A 210 9.76 13.64 -5.39
C GLU A 210 9.52 12.14 -5.56
N ILE A 211 10.06 11.53 -6.63
CA ILE A 211 9.98 10.08 -6.85
C ILE A 211 10.69 9.31 -5.74
N LYS A 212 11.91 9.73 -5.36
CA LYS A 212 12.65 9.09 -4.27
C LYS A 212 11.92 9.19 -2.93
N LYS A 213 11.32 10.34 -2.64
CA LYS A 213 10.46 10.55 -1.48
C LYS A 213 9.26 9.60 -1.53
N GLY A 214 8.56 9.51 -2.68
CA GLY A 214 7.44 8.60 -2.85
C GLY A 214 7.83 7.12 -2.70
N LEU A 215 9.00 6.71 -3.20
CA LEU A 215 9.51 5.34 -3.01
C LEU A 215 9.81 5.01 -1.53
N GLN A 216 10.26 5.99 -0.75
CA GLN A 216 10.54 5.83 0.67
C GLN A 216 9.26 5.84 1.52
N GLU A 217 8.31 6.71 1.17
CA GLU A 217 7.04 6.88 1.88
C GLU A 217 5.99 5.85 1.43
N SER A 218 6.24 5.15 0.32
CA SER A 218 5.32 4.14 -0.19
C SER A 218 5.25 2.94 0.75
N THR A 219 4.02 2.50 0.93
CA THR A 219 3.66 1.36 1.76
C THR A 219 3.08 0.21 0.93
N ASP A 220 3.01 0.40 -0.39
CA ASP A 220 2.57 -0.60 -1.35
C ASP A 220 3.61 -1.74 -1.41
N PRO A 221 3.23 -2.99 -1.07
CA PRO A 221 4.17 -4.11 -1.00
C PRO A 221 4.89 -4.35 -2.33
N VAL A 222 4.17 -4.20 -3.44
CA VAL A 222 4.71 -4.36 -4.80
C VAL A 222 5.76 -3.29 -5.08
N LEU A 223 5.45 -2.03 -4.79
CA LEU A 223 6.38 -0.93 -4.96
C LEU A 223 7.61 -1.06 -4.05
N LYS A 224 7.48 -1.66 -2.86
CA LYS A 224 8.64 -1.97 -2.01
C LYS A 224 9.61 -2.93 -2.70
N TYR A 225 9.12 -3.99 -3.34
CA TYR A 225 9.98 -4.89 -4.12
C TYR A 225 10.63 -4.16 -5.30
N LYS A 226 9.90 -3.30 -6.00
CA LYS A 226 10.40 -2.53 -7.15
C LYS A 226 11.24 -1.31 -6.79
N SER A 227 11.23 -0.86 -5.53
CA SER A 227 11.87 0.37 -5.08
C SER A 227 13.38 0.40 -5.38
N GLN A 228 14.06 -0.72 -5.18
CA GLN A 228 15.50 -0.84 -5.44
C GLN A 228 15.80 -0.78 -6.94
N LEU A 229 14.95 -1.41 -7.76
CA LEU A 229 15.08 -1.41 -9.22
C LEU A 229 14.86 0.00 -9.79
N ILE A 230 13.80 0.68 -9.34
CA ILE A 230 13.49 2.06 -9.75
C ILE A 230 14.59 3.03 -9.31
N ASN A 231 15.06 2.95 -8.05
CA ASN A 231 16.18 3.77 -7.59
C ASN A 231 17.46 3.54 -8.41
N SER A 232 17.76 2.27 -8.72
CA SER A 232 18.91 1.93 -9.56
C SER A 232 18.81 2.51 -10.97
N PHE A 233 17.61 2.54 -11.55
CA PHE A 233 17.35 3.19 -12.84
C PHE A 233 17.60 4.71 -12.77
N ILE A 234 17.04 5.36 -11.74
CA ILE A 234 17.19 6.80 -11.50
C ILE A 234 18.66 7.19 -11.34
N GLU A 235 19.46 6.39 -10.65
CA GLU A 235 20.86 6.73 -10.35
C GLU A 235 21.81 6.41 -11.49
N ARG A 236 21.53 5.36 -12.28
CA ARG A 236 22.48 4.87 -13.29
C ARG A 236 22.12 5.29 -14.71
N VAL A 237 20.83 5.38 -15.03
CA VAL A 237 20.37 5.63 -16.40
C VAL A 237 20.08 7.10 -16.60
N ILE A 238 19.23 7.70 -15.77
CA ILE A 238 18.76 9.10 -15.93
C ILE A 238 19.90 10.13 -16.06
N PRO A 239 21.06 10.02 -15.38
CA PRO A 239 22.17 10.95 -15.56
C PRO A 239 22.85 10.86 -16.93
N THR A 240 22.74 9.73 -17.61
CA THR A 240 23.40 9.45 -18.90
C THR A 240 22.54 9.80 -20.12
N LEU A 241 21.27 10.15 -19.91
CA LEU A 241 20.30 10.38 -20.99
C LEU A 241 20.40 11.77 -21.60
N LYS A 242 20.14 11.83 -22.92
CA LYS A 242 19.97 13.06 -23.70
C LYS A 242 18.48 13.37 -23.92
N ASN A 243 18.23 14.61 -24.36
CA ASN A 243 16.96 15.36 -24.36
C ASN A 243 15.74 14.76 -25.12
N THR A 244 15.84 13.56 -25.71
CA THR A 244 14.77 12.94 -26.52
C THR A 244 14.51 11.48 -26.18
N ALA A 245 14.98 11.01 -25.04
CA ALA A 245 14.88 9.62 -24.66
C ALA A 245 13.49 9.29 -24.06
N ASP A 246 12.87 8.23 -24.55
CA ASP A 246 11.63 7.70 -23.98
C ASP A 246 11.97 6.93 -22.69
N LEU A 247 11.59 7.51 -21.55
CA LEU A 247 11.91 6.96 -20.24
C LEU A 247 11.16 5.66 -19.94
N GLU A 248 10.00 5.42 -20.56
CA GLU A 248 9.23 4.19 -20.38
C GLU A 248 9.95 3.02 -21.04
N VAL A 249 10.29 3.17 -22.33
CA VAL A 249 11.04 2.16 -23.09
C VAL A 249 12.42 1.88 -22.46
N LEU A 250 13.11 2.92 -21.99
CA LEU A 250 14.40 2.76 -21.34
C LEU A 250 14.31 2.05 -19.99
N TYR A 251 13.23 2.27 -19.24
CA TYR A 251 12.99 1.58 -17.98
C TYR A 251 12.72 0.08 -18.23
N GLU A 252 11.89 -0.26 -19.21
CA GLU A 252 11.66 -1.66 -19.61
C GLU A 252 12.96 -2.37 -20.02
N GLN A 253 13.74 -1.76 -20.92
CA GLN A 253 15.05 -2.30 -21.33
C GLN A 253 16.03 -2.46 -20.16
N PHE A 254 15.97 -1.56 -19.18
CA PHE A 254 16.78 -1.66 -17.97
C PHE A 254 16.33 -2.84 -17.10
N CYS A 255 15.02 -3.05 -16.96
CA CYS A 255 14.45 -4.19 -16.25
C CYS A 255 14.88 -5.51 -16.89
N ASP A 256 14.75 -5.66 -18.21
CA ASP A 256 15.14 -6.87 -18.94
C ASP A 256 16.62 -7.22 -18.72
N LYS A 257 17.51 -6.23 -18.89
CA LYS A 257 18.95 -6.42 -18.65
C LYS A 257 19.26 -6.82 -17.21
N LYS A 258 18.55 -6.23 -16.24
CA LYS A 258 18.74 -6.55 -14.82
C LYS A 258 18.21 -7.94 -14.48
N TYR A 259 17.07 -8.33 -15.04
CA TYR A 259 16.51 -9.66 -14.90
C TYR A 259 17.48 -10.72 -15.41
N GLU A 260 18.00 -10.56 -16.64
CA GLU A 260 19.02 -11.47 -17.19
C GLU A 260 20.27 -11.57 -16.31
N GLN A 261 20.75 -10.44 -15.76
CA GLN A 261 21.89 -10.43 -14.85
C GLN A 261 21.61 -11.22 -13.56
N GLN A 262 20.40 -11.13 -13.01
CA GLN A 262 20.04 -11.91 -11.82
C GLN A 262 19.93 -13.41 -12.13
N ILE A 263 19.34 -13.78 -13.28
CA ILE A 263 19.32 -15.17 -13.74
C ILE A 263 20.74 -15.72 -13.90
N ILE A 264 21.66 -14.94 -14.48
CA ILE A 264 23.08 -15.32 -14.59
C ILE A 264 23.72 -15.50 -13.21
N LYS A 265 23.42 -14.63 -12.24
CA LYS A 265 23.95 -14.75 -10.88
C LYS A 265 23.43 -15.99 -10.17
N ILE A 266 22.12 -16.26 -10.26
CA ILE A 266 21.52 -17.47 -9.68
C ILE A 266 22.12 -18.71 -10.35
N SER A 267 22.21 -18.73 -11.67
CA SER A 267 22.83 -19.80 -12.45
C SER A 267 24.25 -20.11 -11.99
N LYS A 268 25.10 -19.08 -11.88
CA LYS A 268 26.49 -19.23 -11.40
C LYS A 268 26.57 -19.63 -9.94
N LYS A 269 25.70 -19.07 -9.08
CA LYS A 269 25.72 -19.34 -7.64
C LYS A 269 25.35 -20.79 -7.35
N TYR A 270 24.29 -21.31 -7.96
CA TYR A 270 23.76 -22.65 -7.69
C TYR A 270 24.25 -23.72 -8.67
N ASN A 271 25.03 -23.32 -9.69
CA ASN A 271 25.49 -24.16 -10.79
C ASN A 271 24.34 -24.89 -11.51
N ILE A 272 23.29 -24.12 -11.82
CA ILE A 272 22.06 -24.56 -12.51
C ILE A 272 22.02 -23.84 -13.86
N ASP A 273 21.63 -24.54 -14.93
CA ASP A 273 21.50 -23.92 -16.25
C ASP A 273 20.39 -22.87 -16.27
N LYS A 274 20.59 -21.81 -17.06
CA LYS A 274 19.61 -20.72 -17.19
C LYS A 274 18.25 -21.22 -17.68
N LEU A 275 18.27 -22.22 -18.57
CA LEU A 275 17.06 -22.84 -19.12
C LEU A 275 16.24 -23.49 -18.01
N ASP A 276 16.90 -24.20 -17.09
CA ASP A 276 16.24 -24.84 -15.96
C ASP A 276 15.67 -23.82 -14.96
N ILE A 277 16.37 -22.71 -14.73
CA ILE A 277 15.86 -21.62 -13.88
C ILE A 277 14.62 -20.99 -14.53
N ASN A 278 14.65 -20.76 -15.84
CA ASN A 278 13.50 -20.24 -16.58
C ASN A 278 12.32 -21.23 -16.60
N GLU A 279 12.59 -22.53 -16.66
CA GLU A 279 11.59 -23.60 -16.55
C GLU A 279 10.90 -23.55 -15.18
N ILE A 280 11.68 -23.48 -14.09
CA ILE A 280 11.16 -23.35 -12.72
C ILE A 280 10.30 -22.09 -12.56
N ILE A 281 10.75 -20.95 -13.09
CA ILE A 281 9.99 -19.70 -13.05
C ILE A 281 8.70 -19.82 -13.86
N SER A 282 8.75 -20.44 -15.04
CA SER A 282 7.57 -20.62 -15.91
C SER A 282 6.52 -21.54 -15.27
N GLU A 283 6.94 -22.63 -14.64
CA GLU A 283 6.03 -23.50 -13.88
C GLU A 283 5.42 -22.79 -12.68
N TYR A 284 6.21 -21.98 -11.96
CA TYR A 284 5.69 -21.15 -10.87
C TYR A 284 4.64 -20.16 -11.39
N ARG A 285 4.89 -19.48 -12.52
CA ARG A 285 3.93 -18.56 -13.15
C ARG A 285 2.61 -19.25 -13.54
N PHE A 286 2.66 -20.50 -13.96
CA PHE A 286 1.48 -21.26 -14.36
C PHE A 286 0.68 -21.81 -13.16
N THR A 287 1.37 -22.30 -12.13
CA THR A 287 0.75 -23.03 -11.02
C THR A 287 0.56 -22.18 -9.76
N ASN A 288 1.21 -21.02 -9.67
CA ASN A 288 1.33 -20.19 -8.47
C ASN A 288 1.92 -20.94 -7.26
N GLN A 289 2.61 -22.06 -7.51
CA GLN A 289 3.28 -22.89 -6.52
C GLN A 289 4.70 -23.17 -6.97
N LEU A 290 5.66 -23.12 -6.05
CA LEU A 290 7.04 -23.46 -6.40
C LEU A 290 7.13 -24.96 -6.73
N PRO A 291 7.70 -25.33 -7.89
CA PRO A 291 7.85 -26.72 -8.28
C PRO A 291 8.98 -27.37 -7.49
N SER A 292 8.66 -27.67 -6.23
CA SER A 292 9.56 -28.14 -5.18
C SER A 292 10.30 -29.44 -5.54
N ASN A 293 9.74 -30.23 -6.45
CA ASN A 293 10.33 -31.46 -6.98
C ASN A 293 11.31 -31.15 -8.11
N LEU A 294 10.92 -30.33 -9.09
CA LEU A 294 11.79 -29.88 -10.18
C LEU A 294 13.04 -29.19 -9.63
N ILE A 295 12.87 -28.31 -8.64
CA ILE A 295 13.99 -27.65 -7.94
C ILE A 295 14.93 -28.69 -7.30
N ARG A 296 14.40 -29.75 -6.68
CA ARG A 296 15.22 -30.80 -6.05
C ARG A 296 16.02 -31.63 -7.05
N GLU A 297 15.49 -31.81 -8.25
CA GLU A 297 16.13 -32.54 -9.35
C GLU A 297 17.22 -31.70 -10.00
N LYS A 298 16.97 -30.40 -10.21
CA LYS A 298 17.89 -29.50 -10.89
C LYS A 298 19.01 -28.96 -9.98
N ILE A 299 18.89 -29.07 -8.66
CA ILE A 299 19.97 -28.67 -7.73
C ILE A 299 21.23 -29.51 -7.97
N ASN A 300 22.33 -28.82 -8.25
CA ASN A 300 23.61 -29.45 -8.52
C ASN A 300 24.17 -30.20 -7.29
N GLN A 301 24.51 -31.48 -7.48
CA GLN A 301 25.04 -32.34 -6.42
C GLN A 301 26.43 -31.91 -5.94
N GLN A 302 27.32 -31.46 -6.83
CA GLN A 302 28.65 -30.99 -6.46
C GLN A 302 28.60 -29.69 -5.65
N TYR A 303 27.64 -28.81 -5.95
CA TYR A 303 27.42 -27.58 -5.20
C TYR A 303 26.92 -27.86 -3.77
N THR A 304 25.94 -28.76 -3.62
CA THR A 304 25.41 -29.17 -2.31
C THR A 304 26.45 -29.92 -1.47
N GLU A 305 27.33 -30.70 -2.09
CA GLU A 305 28.45 -31.35 -1.40
C GLU A 305 29.48 -30.35 -0.89
N LYS A 306 29.83 -29.31 -1.66
CA LYS A 306 30.70 -28.22 -1.19
C LYS A 306 30.10 -27.49 0.02
N ILE A 307 28.80 -27.21 0.01
CA ILE A 307 28.12 -26.56 1.14
C ILE A 307 28.07 -27.47 2.36
N ALA A 308 27.80 -28.77 2.18
CA ALA A 308 27.80 -29.73 3.28
C ALA A 308 29.16 -29.77 4.01
N ILE A 309 30.26 -29.73 3.23
CA ILE A 309 31.63 -29.69 3.76
C ILE A 309 31.92 -28.35 4.47
N ASN A 310 31.59 -27.22 3.84
CA ASN A 310 31.88 -25.90 4.41
C ASN A 310 31.09 -25.61 5.69
N ASN A 311 29.83 -26.05 5.77
CA ASN A 311 28.95 -25.77 6.91
C ASN A 311 28.93 -26.91 7.95
N ASN A 312 29.71 -27.97 7.74
CA ASN A 312 29.82 -29.12 8.64
C ASN A 312 28.46 -29.77 8.97
N VAL A 313 27.62 -29.96 7.95
CA VAL A 313 26.26 -30.51 8.05
C VAL A 313 26.06 -31.69 7.11
N SER A 314 25.04 -32.52 7.37
CA SER A 314 24.73 -33.67 6.51
C SER A 314 24.36 -33.22 5.09
N LYS A 315 24.67 -34.05 4.08
CA LYS A 315 24.32 -33.78 2.66
C LYS A 315 22.83 -33.50 2.47
N ILE A 316 21.97 -34.21 3.22
CA ILE A 316 20.51 -34.03 3.19
C ILE A 316 20.12 -32.64 3.74
N LYS A 317 20.75 -32.22 4.84
CA LYS A 317 20.49 -30.90 5.44
C LYS A 317 20.98 -29.76 4.54
N ALA A 318 22.18 -29.89 3.98
CA ALA A 318 22.73 -28.94 3.00
C ALA A 318 21.85 -28.82 1.75
N LYS A 319 21.37 -29.95 1.19
CA LYS A 319 20.48 -29.95 0.03
C LYS A 319 19.15 -29.25 0.32
N ASN A 320 18.60 -29.41 1.53
CA ASN A 320 17.37 -28.72 1.93
C ASN A 320 17.59 -27.22 2.17
N GLU A 321 18.73 -26.81 2.72
CA GLU A 321 19.08 -25.39 2.90
C GLU A 321 19.26 -24.67 1.56
N VAL A 322 20.02 -25.27 0.64
CA VAL A 322 20.23 -24.75 -0.73
C VAL A 322 18.90 -24.63 -1.47
N LYS A 323 18.02 -25.62 -1.33
CA LYS A 323 16.68 -25.57 -1.90
C LYS A 323 15.89 -24.38 -1.40
N LYS A 324 15.78 -24.19 -0.07
CA LYS A 324 15.02 -23.08 0.51
C LYS A 324 15.56 -21.72 0.08
N GLU A 325 16.89 -21.60 0.00
CA GLU A 325 17.53 -20.36 -0.43
C GLU A 325 17.27 -20.07 -1.92
N LEU A 326 17.32 -21.09 -2.78
CA LEU A 326 16.98 -20.98 -4.20
C LEU A 326 15.51 -20.61 -4.40
N GLU A 327 14.60 -21.27 -3.68
CA GLU A 327 13.16 -20.95 -3.67
C GLU A 327 12.91 -19.48 -3.29
N LEU A 328 13.56 -19.00 -2.22
CA LEU A 328 13.45 -17.60 -1.79
C LEU A 328 14.01 -16.62 -2.84
N ASN A 329 15.14 -16.95 -3.46
CA ASN A 329 15.74 -16.11 -4.50
C ASN A 329 14.87 -16.04 -5.77
N ILE A 330 14.21 -17.14 -6.14
CA ILE A 330 13.28 -17.18 -7.27
C ILE A 330 12.04 -16.34 -6.95
N ILE A 331 11.44 -16.48 -5.77
CA ILE A 331 10.29 -15.66 -5.35
C ILE A 331 10.66 -14.17 -5.35
N ASN A 332 11.80 -13.82 -4.77
CA ASN A 332 12.25 -12.42 -4.73
C ASN A 332 12.49 -11.86 -6.13
N LEU A 333 13.08 -12.66 -7.04
CA LEU A 333 13.26 -12.27 -8.43
C LEU A 333 11.91 -12.01 -9.12
N ILE A 334 10.92 -12.87 -8.92
CA ILE A 334 9.60 -12.69 -9.53
C ILE A 334 8.93 -11.44 -8.99
N ASN A 335 8.93 -11.23 -7.67
CA ASN A 335 8.35 -10.05 -7.04
C ASN A 335 9.07 -8.74 -7.44
N GLU A 336 10.38 -8.78 -7.68
CA GLU A 336 11.14 -7.58 -8.08
C GLU A 336 10.81 -7.11 -9.50
N PHE A 337 10.43 -8.03 -10.42
CA PHE A 337 10.27 -7.69 -11.83
C PHE A 337 8.82 -7.78 -12.35
N GLU A 338 7.98 -8.67 -11.81
CA GLU A 338 6.69 -9.03 -12.44
C GLU A 338 5.44 -8.42 -11.78
N SER A 339 5.52 -7.96 -10.53
CA SER A 339 4.34 -7.43 -9.81
C SER A 339 4.01 -5.97 -10.08
#